data_AF-A0A8H5M1R1-F1
#
_entry.id   AF-A0A8H5M1R1-F1
#
_cell.length_a   1.000
_cell.length_b   1.000
_cell.length_c   1.000
_cell.angle_alpha   90.00
_cell.angle_beta   90.00
_cell.angle_gamma   90.00
#
_symmetry.space_group_name_H-M   'P 1'
#
loop_
_entity.id
_entity.type
_entity.pdbx_description
1 polymer ?
#
loop_
_entity_poly.entity_id
_entity_poly.type
_entity_poly.pdbx_seq_one_letter_code
_entity_poly.pdbx_strand_id
1 'polypeptide(L)' 'MSITVTNHSNTKVWVSVTMLGSDRDQGGSEGFFALNANGGSDTWNYRKNWQVAYITRADNAGAELETKVAIPGQTIHVY' A
#
# COMPACT_ATOMS: atom_id res chain seq x y z
N MET A 1 8.60 -3.99 12.30
CA MET A 1 8.98 -3.73 10.90
C MET A 1 7.84 -2.95 10.25
N SER A 2 8.06 -2.40 9.07
CA SER A 2 7.07 -1.62 8.33
C SER A 2 7.05 -2.01 6.86
N ILE A 3 5.96 -1.72 6.18
CA ILE A 3 5.86 -1.81 4.71
C ILE A 3 5.72 -0.38 4.21
N THR A 4 6.58 0.02 3.28
CA THR A 4 6.53 1.35 2.67
C THR A 4 6.08 1.22 1.23
N VAL A 5 5.24 2.14 0.75
CA VAL A 5 4.88 2.22 -0.67
C VAL A 5 5.19 3.63 -1.17
N THR A 6 5.91 3.72 -2.29
CA THR A 6 6.30 4.98 -2.92
C THR A 6 5.80 5.01 -4.37
N ASN A 7 5.10 6.08 -4.72
CA ASN A 7 4.56 6.32 -6.04
C ASN A 7 5.52 7.16 -6.89
N HIS A 8 6.25 6.52 -7.81
CA HIS A 8 7.10 7.18 -8.79
C HIS A 8 6.37 7.51 -10.11
N SER A 9 5.10 7.13 -10.24
CA SER A 9 4.31 7.48 -11.42
C SER A 9 3.99 8.97 -11.48
N ASN A 10 3.57 9.43 -12.65
CA ASN A 10 3.13 10.81 -12.89
C ASN A 10 1.65 11.06 -12.49
N THR A 11 0.97 10.08 -11.90
CA THR A 11 -0.44 10.20 -11.48
C THR A 11 -0.61 9.84 -10.02
N LYS A 12 -1.69 10.31 -9.41
CA LYS A 12 -2.08 9.90 -8.05
C LYS A 12 -2.48 8.43 -8.06
N VAL A 13 -2.04 7.68 -7.06
CA VAL A 13 -2.47 6.30 -6.84
C VAL A 13 -3.14 6.15 -5.49
N TRP A 14 -3.96 5.13 -5.34
CA TRP A 14 -4.59 4.74 -4.10
C TRP A 14 -4.05 3.37 -3.70
N VAL A 15 -3.63 3.24 -2.45
CA VAL A 15 -2.96 2.05 -1.94
C VAL A 15 -3.67 1.54 -0.68
N SER A 16 -3.93 0.24 -0.63
CA SER A 16 -4.36 -0.46 0.58
C SER A 16 -3.41 -1.62 0.85
N VAL A 17 -2.91 -1.74 2.08
CA VAL A 17 -2.05 -2.86 2.50
C VAL A 17 -2.81 -3.71 3.49
N THR A 18 -3.08 -4.96 3.13
CA THR A 18 -3.89 -5.89 3.93
C THR A 18 -3.33 -6.05 5.32
N MET A 19 -4.21 -6.29 6.29
CA MET A 19 -3.83 -6.70 7.63
C MET A 19 -4.03 -8.21 7.73
N LEU A 20 -3.04 -8.93 8.26
CA LEU A 20 -3.11 -10.39 8.38
C LEU A 20 -2.68 -10.83 9.78
N GLY A 21 -3.40 -11.82 10.32
CA GLY A 21 -3.05 -12.51 11.56
C GLY A 21 -2.79 -11.58 12.74
N SER A 22 -1.56 -11.63 13.26
CA SER A 22 -1.11 -10.88 14.45
C SER A 22 -1.01 -9.36 14.26
N ASP A 23 -1.27 -8.84 13.06
CA ASP A 23 -1.12 -7.41 12.75
C ASP A 23 -2.44 -6.63 12.98
N ARG A 24 -3.52 -7.33 13.36
CA ARG A 24 -4.83 -6.74 13.71
C ARG A 24 -4.66 -5.75 14.88
N ASP A 25 -5.33 -4.60 14.78
CA ASP A 25 -5.33 -3.51 15.77
C ASP A 25 -3.99 -2.78 15.99
N GLN A 26 -2.98 -3.00 15.14
CA GLN A 26 -1.66 -2.34 15.23
C GLN A 26 -1.52 -1.13 14.29
N GLY A 27 -2.61 -0.43 13.97
CA GLY A 27 -2.57 0.82 13.20
C GLY A 27 -2.38 0.66 11.70
N GLY A 28 -2.46 -0.56 11.16
CA GLY A 28 -2.78 -0.76 9.75
C GLY A 28 -4.24 -0.40 9.50
N SER A 29 -4.55 0.18 8.36
CA SER A 29 -5.92 0.33 7.90
C SER A 29 -6.00 -0.36 6.55
N GLU A 30 -7.07 -1.13 6.35
CA GLU A 30 -7.41 -1.78 5.08
C GLU A 30 -8.05 -0.79 4.09
N GLY A 31 -8.20 0.48 4.49
CA GLY A 31 -8.64 1.54 3.62
C GLY A 31 -7.64 1.86 2.50
N PHE A 32 -8.14 2.51 1.46
CA PHE A 32 -7.30 3.06 0.41
C PHE A 32 -6.77 4.44 0.82
N PHE A 33 -5.46 4.63 0.69
CA PHE A 33 -4.75 5.86 0.99
C PHE A 33 -4.19 6.45 -0.30
N ALA A 34 -4.41 7.74 -0.52
CA ALA A 34 -3.89 8.42 -1.69
C ALA A 34 -2.39 8.72 -1.53
N LEU A 35 -1.60 8.30 -2.51
CA LEU A 35 -0.22 8.71 -2.67
C LEU A 35 -0.12 9.67 -3.86
N ASN A 36 0.40 10.87 -3.60
CA ASN A 36 0.66 11.84 -4.66
C ASN A 36 1.65 11.30 -5.69
N ALA A 37 1.57 11.81 -6.92
CA ALA A 37 2.53 11.51 -7.98
C ALA A 37 3.96 11.95 -7.60
N ASN A 38 4.95 11.43 -8.33
CA ASN A 38 6.35 11.89 -8.31
C ASN A 38 7.05 11.81 -6.94
N GLY A 39 6.88 10.69 -6.25
CA GLY A 39 7.59 10.35 -5.01
C GLY A 39 6.71 10.36 -3.76
N GLY A 40 5.39 10.52 -3.87
CA GLY A 40 4.49 10.41 -2.73
C GLY A 40 4.57 9.02 -2.09
N SER A 41 4.66 8.96 -0.77
CA SER A 41 4.87 7.70 -0.05
C SER A 41 4.06 7.62 1.23
N ASP A 42 3.72 6.40 1.65
CA ASP A 42 3.19 6.14 2.98
C ASP A 42 3.78 4.85 3.56
N THR A 43 3.75 4.73 4.88
CA THR A 43 4.36 3.65 5.65
C THR A 43 3.34 3.02 6.60
N TRP A 44 3.05 1.74 6.36
CA TRP A 44 2.27 0.92 7.27
C TRP A 44 3.20 0.31 8.30
N ASN A 45 3.11 0.82 9.53
CA ASN A 45 3.94 0.37 10.65
C ASN A 45 3.43 -0.95 11.25
N TYR A 46 4.27 -1.53 12.12
CA TYR A 46 3.95 -2.72 12.93
C TYR A 46 3.56 -3.96 12.12
N ARG A 47 4.11 -4.11 10.92
CA ARG A 47 3.88 -5.28 10.07
C ARG A 47 4.87 -6.37 10.42
N LYS A 48 4.38 -7.58 10.66
CA LYS A 48 5.21 -8.75 11.01
C LYS A 48 5.08 -9.86 9.99
N ASN A 49 3.96 -9.92 9.28
CA ASN A 49 3.67 -10.95 8.29
C ASN A 49 3.73 -10.37 6.89
N TRP A 50 4.01 -11.24 5.90
CA TRP A 50 3.90 -10.87 4.49
C TRP A 50 2.43 -10.61 4.16
N GLN A 51 2.20 -9.54 3.42
CA GLN A 51 0.89 -8.98 3.14
C GLN A 51 0.70 -8.77 1.63
N VAL A 52 -0.47 -8.28 1.26
CA VAL A 52 -0.79 -7.88 -0.11
C VAL A 52 -1.00 -6.37 -0.13
N ALA A 53 -0.33 -5.68 -1.04
CA ALA A 53 -0.62 -4.29 -1.36
C ALA A 53 -1.49 -4.25 -2.62
N TYR A 54 -2.66 -3.65 -2.49
CA TYR A 54 -3.58 -3.31 -3.56
C TYR A 54 -3.30 -1.88 -4.00
N ILE A 55 -3.08 -1.66 -5.29
CA ILE A 55 -2.74 -0.36 -5.86
C ILE A 55 -3.69 -0.10 -7.03
N THR A 56 -4.35 1.07 -7.04
CA THR A 56 -5.21 1.47 -8.15
C THR A 56 -5.02 2.96 -8.48
N ARG A 57 -5.29 3.34 -9.73
CA ARG A 57 -5.21 4.73 -10.21
C ARG A 57 -6.56 5.44 -10.19
N ALA A 58 -7.62 4.78 -9.75
CA ALA A 58 -8.95 5.37 -9.62
C ALA A 58 -9.70 4.83 -8.39
N ASP A 59 -10.52 5.66 -7.75
CA ASP A 59 -11.27 5.36 -6.52
C ASP A 59 -12.72 4.92 -6.78
N ASN A 60 -13.03 4.47 -8.00
CA ASN A 60 -14.35 3.97 -8.39
C ASN A 60 -14.38 2.45 -8.56
N ALA A 61 -15.57 1.87 -8.41
CA ALA A 61 -15.80 0.45 -8.72
C ALA A 61 -15.42 0.14 -10.18
N GLY A 62 -14.75 -0.99 -10.40
CA GLY A 62 -14.30 -1.45 -11.72
C GLY A 62 -12.94 -0.88 -12.18
N ALA A 63 -12.27 -0.08 -11.35
CA ALA A 63 -10.90 0.35 -11.63
C ALA A 63 -9.92 -0.83 -11.67
N GLU A 64 -8.91 -0.75 -12.54
CA GLU A 64 -7.84 -1.75 -12.58
C GLU A 64 -7.07 -1.75 -11.26
N LEU A 65 -6.80 -2.96 -10.76
CA LEU A 65 -6.14 -3.19 -9.48
C LEU A 65 -4.85 -3.96 -9.71
N GLU A 66 -3.73 -3.33 -9.38
CA GLU A 66 -2.43 -3.97 -9.32
C GLU A 66 -2.23 -4.58 -7.93
N THR A 67 -1.75 -5.82 -7.88
CA THR A 67 -1.44 -6.51 -6.62
C THR A 67 0.06 -6.76 -6.50
N LYS A 68 0.63 -6.44 -5.34
CA LYS A 68 2.03 -6.69 -5.01
C LYS A 68 2.14 -7.45 -3.71
N VAL A 69 3.15 -8.33 -3.63
CA VAL A 69 3.56 -8.92 -2.36
C VAL A 69 4.22 -7.83 -1.52
N ALA A 70 3.74 -7.66 -0.30
CA ALA A 70 4.17 -6.62 0.61
C ALA A 70 4.94 -7.25 1.77
N ILE A 71 6.27 -7.12 1.75
CA ILE A 71 7.16 -7.78 2.70
C ILE A 71 7.59 -6.79 3.79
N PRO A 72 7.38 -7.09 5.08
CA PRO A 72 7.87 -6.24 6.16
C PRO A 72 9.37 -5.95 6.07
N GLY A 73 9.73 -4.69 6.18
CA GLY A 73 11.09 -4.18 6.01
C GLY A 73 11.42 -3.74 4.57
N GLN A 74 10.48 -3.86 3.62
CA GLN A 74 10.71 -3.48 2.22
C GLN A 74 9.85 -2.30 1.77
N THR A 75 10.30 -1.69 0.67
CA THR A 75 9.58 -0.64 -0.05
C THR A 75 9.06 -1.16 -1.38
N ILE A 76 7.78 -0.93 -1.64
CA ILE A 76 7.15 -1.16 -2.94
C ILE A 76 7.23 0.14 -3.74
N HIS A 77 7.74 0.04 -4.96
CA HIS A 77 7.80 1.17 -5.90
C HIS A 77 6.72 0.99 -6.98
N VAL A 78 5.86 2.00 -7.12
CA VAL A 78 4.80 2.06 -8.15
C VAL A 78 5.27 2.99 -9.27
N TYR A 79 5.09 2.62 -10.52
CA TYR A 79 5.53 3.37 -11.70
C TYR A 79 4.39 3.68 -12.67
#